data_AF-A0A6I6DKR2-F1
#
_entry.id   AF-A0A6I6DKR2-F1
#
_cell.length_a   1.000
_cell.length_b   1.000
_cell.length_c   1.000
_cell.angle_alpha   90.00
_cell.angle_beta   90.00
_cell.angle_gamma   90.00
#
_symmetry.space_group_name_H-M   'P 1'
#
loop_
_entity.id
_entity.type
_entity.pdbx_description
1 polymer ?
#
loop_
_entity_poly.entity_id
_entity_poly.type
_entity_poly.pdbx_seq_one_letter_code
_entity_poly.pdbx_strand_id
1 'polypeptide(L)'
;MANNALNTPVIVRAIGLTASSLPRGSTPAYEQYILSQVLDFTSVANKANEAGDGAYDAQVRNDAQDVQLLDHEIRLGDAEAQIQSLGTRLTSAEAAIVSLDGRVTAAESDIDFLTNELIAAQGDIADLQTDVSSLQSDVSAQGLRLTQAESDIEDIQADYVSKTVTTAQSLASSLGVATSFSIDGVKVLGPRQTGWTPGTGSPNLAAFNADLTFTVGAAYSQAEVQAIATELIATRKRLLALEQVMRTHGLIN
;
A
#
# COMPACT_ATOMS: atom_id res chain seq x y z
N MET A 1 51.11 38.81 62.48
CA MET A 1 52.41 38.22 62.84
C MET A 1 52.73 38.54 64.28
N ALA A 2 53.05 37.51 65.05
CA ALA A 2 53.37 37.57 66.46
C ALA A 2 54.59 38.46 66.71
N ASN A 3 54.53 39.21 67.80
CA ASN A 3 55.59 40.10 68.23
C ASN A 3 56.60 39.33 69.08
N ASN A 4 57.74 38.98 68.48
CA ASN A 4 58.83 38.23 69.14
C ASN A 4 59.37 38.91 70.41
N ALA A 5 59.19 40.22 70.57
CA ALA A 5 59.62 40.94 71.78
C ALA A 5 58.83 40.51 73.03
N LEU A 6 57.63 39.94 72.88
CA LEU A 6 56.81 39.46 74.00
C LEU A 6 57.35 38.16 74.63
N ASN A 7 58.11 37.38 73.87
CA ASN A 7 58.79 36.15 74.33
C ASN A 7 60.22 36.43 74.81
N THR A 8 60.57 37.71 75.00
CA THR A 8 61.88 38.12 75.53
C THR A 8 61.71 38.51 77.00
N PRO A 9 62.17 37.69 77.95
CA PRO A 9 61.94 37.96 79.36
C PRO A 9 62.69 39.21 79.83
N VAL A 10 62.03 40.04 80.62
CA VAL A 10 62.67 41.15 81.34
C VAL A 10 63.43 40.57 82.53
N ILE A 11 64.74 40.79 82.54
CA ILE A 11 65.63 40.28 83.60
C ILE A 11 65.89 41.39 84.62
N VAL A 12 65.32 41.23 85.81
CA VAL A 12 65.58 42.11 86.95
C VAL A 12 66.75 41.57 87.78
N ARG A 13 67.79 42.36 87.97
CA ARG A 13 68.93 41.99 88.83
C ARG A 13 68.64 42.38 90.27
N ALA A 14 68.04 41.46 91.03
CA ALA A 14 68.06 41.55 92.48
C ALA A 14 69.48 41.23 92.95
N ILE A 15 70.31 42.25 93.19
CA ILE A 15 71.57 42.07 93.92
C ILE A 15 71.17 41.51 95.29
N GLY A 16 71.81 40.42 95.76
CA GLY A 16 71.39 39.62 96.91
C GLY A 16 71.20 40.38 98.22
N LEU A 17 70.09 41.12 98.31
CA LEU A 17 69.66 41.89 99.46
C LEU A 17 69.27 40.90 100.54
N THR A 18 70.11 40.83 101.56
CA THR A 18 69.95 40.03 102.77
C THR A 18 69.88 40.97 103.97
N ALA A 19 69.39 40.50 105.11
CA ALA A 19 69.32 41.28 106.36
C ALA A 19 70.64 42.00 106.70
N SER A 20 71.79 41.38 106.38
CA SER A 20 73.13 41.91 106.59
C SER A 20 73.56 43.01 105.60
N SER A 21 72.84 43.21 104.50
CA SER A 21 73.13 44.22 103.46
C SER A 21 72.40 45.55 103.67
N LEU A 22 71.56 45.65 104.71
CA LEU A 22 70.80 46.85 105.06
C LEU A 22 71.53 47.71 106.11
N PRO A 23 71.34 49.04 106.15
CA PRO A 23 72.01 49.93 107.10
C PRO A 23 71.74 49.58 108.57
N ARG A 24 72.77 49.61 109.42
CA ARG A 24 72.65 49.35 110.87
C ARG A 24 71.75 50.39 111.53
N GLY A 25 70.73 49.94 112.28
CA GLY A 25 69.73 50.78 112.94
C GLY A 25 68.36 50.85 112.24
N SER A 26 68.18 50.11 111.14
CA SER A 26 66.88 49.96 110.46
C SER A 26 65.84 49.29 111.37
N THR A 27 64.58 49.71 111.30
CA THR A 27 63.50 49.10 112.10
C THR A 27 63.13 47.73 111.50
N PRO A 28 62.72 46.74 112.33
CA PRO A 28 62.31 45.43 111.84
C PRO A 28 61.20 45.48 110.77
N ALA A 29 60.29 46.46 110.85
CA ALA A 29 59.23 46.67 109.87
C ALA A 29 59.78 47.18 108.51
N TYR A 30 60.78 48.06 108.53
CA TYR A 30 61.40 48.59 107.31
C TYR A 30 62.32 47.54 106.64
N GLU A 31 63.03 46.75 107.44
CA GLU A 31 63.81 45.61 106.97
C GLU A 31 62.93 44.57 106.28
N GLN A 32 61.79 44.20 106.88
CA GLN A 32 60.82 43.30 106.24
C GLN A 32 60.21 43.89 104.98
N TYR A 33 59.89 45.18 104.95
CA TYR A 33 59.33 45.85 103.77
C TYR A 33 60.28 45.85 102.57
N ILE A 34 61.57 46.15 102.78
CA ILE A 34 62.56 46.12 101.68
C ILE A 34 62.78 44.68 101.19
N LEU A 35 62.91 43.72 102.11
CA LEU A 35 63.11 42.31 101.74
C LEU A 35 61.88 41.72 101.02
N SER A 36 60.66 42.08 101.43
CA SER A 36 59.42 41.66 100.75
C SER A 36 59.25 42.35 99.41
N GLN A 37 59.59 43.63 99.30
CA GLN A 37 59.50 44.38 98.04
C GLN A 37 60.38 43.79 96.95
N VAL A 38 61.58 43.27 97.28
CA VAL A 38 62.46 42.60 96.32
C VAL A 38 61.85 41.28 95.83
N LEU A 39 61.20 40.52 96.72
CA LEU A 39 60.49 39.29 96.37
C LEU A 39 59.26 39.58 95.51
N ASP A 40 58.45 40.58 95.87
CA ASP A 40 57.28 41.02 95.12
C ASP A 40 57.69 41.54 93.74
N PHE A 41 58.78 42.30 93.63
CA PHE A 41 59.29 42.79 92.34
C PHE A 41 59.74 41.64 91.43
N THR A 42 60.38 40.62 92.00
CA THR A 42 60.76 39.40 91.25
C THR A 42 59.53 38.59 90.84
N SER A 43 58.53 38.48 91.72
CA SER A 43 57.25 37.80 91.42
C SER A 43 56.45 38.54 90.34
N VAL A 44 56.39 39.86 90.39
CA VAL A 44 55.76 40.71 89.36
C VAL A 44 56.50 40.60 88.04
N ALA A 45 57.84 40.63 88.04
CA ALA A 45 58.63 40.44 86.82
C ALA A 45 58.40 39.05 86.19
N ASN A 46 58.36 37.99 87.00
CA ASN A 46 58.04 36.64 86.54
C ASN A 46 56.62 36.57 85.98
N LYS A 47 55.63 37.14 86.67
CA LYS A 47 54.24 37.16 86.20
C LYS A 47 54.07 37.96 84.91
N ALA A 48 54.81 39.07 84.77
CA ALA A 48 54.84 39.87 83.55
C ALA A 48 55.46 39.10 82.37
N ASN A 49 56.55 38.35 82.62
CA ASN A 49 57.16 37.47 81.63
C ASN A 49 56.20 36.35 81.21
N GLU A 50 55.54 35.66 82.16
CA GLU A 50 54.52 34.64 81.87
C GLU A 50 53.35 35.21 81.05
N ALA A 51 52.92 36.44 81.34
CA ALA A 51 51.89 37.13 80.57
C ALA A 51 52.37 37.48 79.15
N GLY A 52 53.64 37.85 78.99
CA GLY A 52 54.31 38.06 77.71
C GLY A 52 54.37 36.78 76.88
N ASP A 53 54.82 35.67 77.48
CA ASP A 53 54.88 34.35 76.85
C ASP A 53 53.48 33.88 76.43
N GLY A 54 52.49 33.98 77.32
CA GLY A 54 51.10 33.64 77.01
C GLY A 54 50.49 34.51 75.91
N ALA A 55 50.84 35.80 75.85
CA ALA A 55 50.42 36.69 74.77
C ALA A 55 51.10 36.35 73.44
N TYR A 56 52.39 35.98 73.47
CA TYR A 56 53.12 35.51 72.29
C TYR A 56 52.52 34.21 71.75
N ASP A 57 52.29 33.20 72.60
CA ASP A 57 51.68 31.93 72.21
C ASP A 57 50.29 32.13 71.60
N ALA A 58 49.50 33.05 72.16
CA ALA A 58 48.21 33.44 71.60
C ALA A 58 48.35 34.09 70.22
N GLN A 59 49.34 34.97 70.01
CA GLN A 59 49.58 35.58 68.71
C GLN A 59 50.07 34.58 67.67
N VAL A 60 50.95 33.65 68.02
CA VAL A 60 51.39 32.56 67.13
C VAL A 60 50.21 31.68 66.72
N ARG A 61 49.32 31.36 67.66
CA ARG A 61 48.09 30.62 67.36
C ARG A 61 47.16 31.40 66.44
N ASN A 62 47.00 32.71 66.65
CA ASN A 62 46.19 33.56 65.78
C ASN A 62 46.77 33.62 64.36
N ASP A 63 48.09 33.78 64.21
CA ASP A 63 48.73 33.76 62.88
C ASP A 63 48.49 32.42 62.16
N ALA A 64 48.56 31.30 62.87
CA ALA A 64 48.26 29.98 62.30
C ALA A 64 46.79 29.84 61.90
N GLN A 65 45.87 30.41 62.69
CA GLN A 65 44.44 30.45 62.36
C GLN A 65 44.17 31.32 61.12
N ASP A 66 44.85 32.47 60.97
CA ASP A 66 44.71 33.34 59.80
C ASP A 66 45.09 32.61 58.51
N VAL A 67 46.14 31.79 58.52
CA VAL A 67 46.53 30.95 57.38
C VAL A 67 45.46 29.91 57.05
N GLN A 68 44.89 29.25 58.06
CA GLN A 68 43.81 28.28 57.85
C GLN A 68 42.53 28.93 57.33
N LEU A 69 42.18 30.11 57.84
CA LEU A 69 41.04 30.88 57.38
C LEU A 69 41.21 31.30 55.92
N LEU A 70 42.42 31.69 55.53
CA LEU A 70 42.73 32.02 54.15
C LEU A 70 42.60 30.80 53.21
N ASP A 71 43.09 29.62 53.62
CA ASP A 71 42.88 28.36 52.87
C ASP A 71 41.40 28.02 52.72
N HIS A 72 40.64 28.13 53.81
CA HIS A 72 39.20 27.90 53.79
C HIS A 72 38.47 28.87 52.87
N GLU A 73 38.80 30.15 52.90
CA GLU A 73 38.21 31.17 52.03
C GLU A 73 38.43 30.83 50.55
N ILE A 74 39.65 30.41 50.19
CA ILE A 74 39.98 29.99 48.82
C ILE A 74 39.16 28.78 48.41
N ARG A 75 39.13 27.73 49.25
CA ARG A 75 38.38 26.49 48.96
C ARG A 75 36.87 26.72 48.87
N LEU A 76 36.33 27.63 49.68
CA LEU A 76 34.92 28.02 49.61
C LEU A 76 34.63 28.78 48.32
N GLY A 77 35.50 29.71 47.91
CA GLY A 77 35.38 30.40 46.63
C GLY A 77 35.41 29.44 45.43
N ASP A 78 36.32 28.48 45.42
CA ASP A 78 36.40 27.45 44.38
C ASP A 78 35.14 26.56 44.34
N ALA A 79 34.64 26.16 45.52
CA ALA A 79 33.43 25.37 45.63
C ALA A 79 32.20 26.15 45.13
N GLU A 80 32.09 27.44 45.48
CA GLU A 80 31.01 28.31 45.01
C GLU A 80 31.04 28.45 43.48
N ALA A 81 32.21 28.66 42.89
CA ALA A 81 32.38 28.71 41.43
C ALA A 81 31.96 27.40 40.73
N GLN A 82 32.31 26.24 41.32
CA GLN A 82 31.88 24.94 40.81
C GLN A 82 30.36 24.75 40.90
N ILE A 83 29.74 25.16 42.02
CA ILE A 83 28.28 25.09 42.20
C ILE A 83 27.56 25.96 41.18
N GLN A 84 28.05 27.18 40.94
CA GLN A 84 27.49 28.07 39.91
C GLN A 84 27.59 27.43 38.51
N SER A 85 28.74 26.85 38.17
CA SER A 85 28.94 26.12 36.90
C SER A 85 27.97 24.94 36.77
N LEU A 86 27.81 24.12 37.82
CA LEU A 86 26.84 23.02 37.83
C LEU A 86 25.40 23.53 37.66
N GLY A 87 25.04 24.66 38.28
CA GLY A 87 23.74 25.30 38.10
C GLY A 87 23.45 25.62 36.63
N THR A 88 24.40 26.26 35.93
CA THR A 88 24.23 26.58 34.50
C THR A 88 24.08 25.34 33.61
N ARG A 89 24.85 24.27 33.91
CA ARG A 89 24.78 23.00 33.18
C ARG A 89 23.46 22.28 33.43
N LEU A 90 22.94 22.32 34.66
CA LEU A 90 21.66 21.73 35.03
C LEU A 90 20.52 22.42 34.27
N THR A 91 20.46 23.76 34.31
CA THR A 91 19.45 24.52 33.56
C THR A 91 19.51 24.25 32.05
N SER A 92 20.72 24.12 31.50
CA SER A 92 20.89 23.77 30.07
C SER A 92 20.39 22.36 29.76
N ALA A 93 20.66 21.40 30.64
CA ALA A 93 20.20 20.03 30.50
C ALA A 93 18.68 19.93 30.61
N GLU A 94 18.06 20.64 31.57
CA GLU A 94 16.61 20.72 31.73
C GLU A 94 15.93 21.26 30.47
N ALA A 95 16.48 22.34 29.89
CA ALA A 95 15.96 22.91 28.64
C ALA A 95 16.07 21.91 27.46
N ALA A 96 17.18 21.17 27.36
CA ALA A 96 17.35 20.15 26.34
C ALA A 96 16.36 18.98 26.50
N ILE A 97 16.10 18.56 27.74
CA ILE A 97 15.11 17.51 28.05
C ILE A 97 13.71 17.95 27.62
N VAL A 98 13.29 19.17 27.96
CA VAL A 98 11.98 19.72 27.55
C VAL A 98 11.87 19.80 26.03
N SER A 99 12.95 20.18 25.33
CA SER A 99 12.96 20.20 23.87
C SER A 99 12.86 18.80 23.26
N LEU A 100 13.53 17.80 23.84
CA LEU A 100 13.44 16.41 23.40
C LEU A 100 12.04 15.84 23.62
N ASP A 101 11.43 16.12 24.77
CA ASP A 101 10.06 15.71 25.10
C ASP A 101 9.07 16.19 24.03
N GLY A 102 9.11 17.49 23.68
CA GLY A 102 8.25 18.02 22.61
C GLY A 102 8.49 17.38 21.24
N ARG A 103 9.74 17.02 20.90
CA ARG A 103 10.06 16.30 19.65
C ARG A 103 9.53 14.87 19.67
N VAL A 104 9.57 14.20 20.82
CA VAL A 104 9.03 12.85 20.99
C VAL A 104 7.51 12.87 20.83
N THR A 105 6.81 13.79 21.50
CA THR A 105 5.36 13.94 21.36
C THR A 105 4.93 14.20 19.91
N ALA A 106 5.67 15.04 19.18
CA ALA A 106 5.41 15.29 17.77
C ALA A 106 5.63 14.03 16.92
N ALA A 107 6.72 13.30 17.15
CA ALA A 107 7.00 12.06 16.44
C ALA A 107 5.96 10.96 16.73
N GLU A 108 5.48 10.85 17.97
CA GLU A 108 4.39 9.93 18.34
C GLU A 108 3.10 10.26 17.57
N SER A 109 2.76 11.54 17.47
CA SER A 109 1.58 12.00 16.70
C SER A 109 1.71 11.70 15.21
N ASP A 110 2.89 11.92 14.63
CA ASP A 110 3.16 11.60 13.21
C ASP A 110 3.08 10.09 12.96
N ILE A 111 3.59 9.26 13.88
CA ILE A 111 3.51 7.79 13.80
C ILE A 111 2.07 7.32 13.84
N ASP A 112 1.24 7.87 14.73
CA ASP A 112 -0.18 7.54 14.81
C ASP A 112 -0.93 7.93 13.53
N PHE A 113 -0.62 9.10 12.96
CA PHE A 113 -1.18 9.53 11.69
C PHE A 113 -0.81 8.58 10.54
N LEU A 114 0.48 8.28 10.38
CA LEU A 114 0.98 7.37 9.34
C LEU A 114 0.44 5.95 9.49
N THR A 115 0.19 5.50 10.72
CA THR A 115 -0.41 4.19 11.00
C THR A 115 -1.85 4.14 10.47
N ASN A 116 -2.63 5.20 10.67
CA ASN A 116 -4.00 5.26 10.14
C ASN A 116 -4.04 5.34 8.61
N GLU A 117 -3.16 6.14 7.99
CA GLU A 117 -3.04 6.20 6.53
C GLU A 117 -2.65 4.83 5.94
N LEU A 118 -1.74 4.09 6.60
CA LEU A 118 -1.37 2.75 6.18
C LEU A 118 -2.55 1.77 6.25
N ILE A 119 -3.36 1.84 7.31
CA ILE A 119 -4.57 1.02 7.46
C ILE A 119 -5.57 1.33 6.35
N ALA A 120 -5.79 2.61 6.03
CA ALA A 120 -6.69 3.03 4.96
C ALA A 120 -6.20 2.49 3.59
N ALA A 121 -4.91 2.67 3.27
CA ALA A 121 -4.32 2.17 2.04
C ALA A 121 -4.39 0.64 1.94
N GLN A 122 -4.24 -0.08 3.05
CA GLN A 122 -4.43 -1.54 3.08
C GLN A 122 -5.87 -1.95 2.79
N GLY A 123 -6.86 -1.16 3.26
CA GLY A 123 -8.28 -1.34 2.92
C GLY A 123 -8.52 -1.15 1.42
N ASP A 124 -8.08 -0.03 0.85
CA ASP A 124 -8.23 0.25 -0.59
C ASP A 124 -7.59 -0.84 -1.47
N ILE A 125 -6.43 -1.37 -1.06
CA ILE A 125 -5.77 -2.47 -1.78
C ILE A 125 -6.62 -3.75 -1.73
N ALA A 126 -7.25 -4.07 -0.60
CA ALA A 126 -8.09 -5.25 -0.47
C ALA A 126 -9.36 -5.15 -1.33
N ASP A 127 -9.97 -3.96 -1.40
CA ASP A 127 -11.11 -3.69 -2.27
C ASP A 127 -10.71 -3.83 -3.75
N LEU A 128 -9.58 -3.23 -4.15
CA LEU A 128 -9.05 -3.37 -5.52
C LEU A 128 -8.75 -4.83 -5.90
N GLN A 129 -8.24 -5.65 -4.96
CA GLN A 129 -8.02 -7.07 -5.19
C GLN A 129 -9.32 -7.83 -5.45
N THR A 130 -10.40 -7.45 -4.77
CA THR A 130 -11.74 -8.02 -4.98
C THR A 130 -12.26 -7.63 -6.36
N ASP A 131 -12.19 -6.36 -6.72
CA ASP A 131 -12.63 -5.85 -8.03
C ASP A 131 -11.87 -6.52 -9.18
N VAL A 132 -10.55 -6.65 -9.07
CA VAL A 132 -9.72 -7.34 -10.07
C VAL A 132 -10.15 -8.80 -10.24
N SER A 133 -10.47 -9.49 -9.14
CA SER A 133 -10.93 -10.88 -9.19
C SER A 133 -12.29 -11.03 -9.88
N SER A 134 -13.20 -10.09 -9.63
CA SER A 134 -14.50 -10.02 -10.33
C SER A 134 -14.32 -9.75 -11.83
N LEU A 135 -13.50 -8.77 -12.19
CA LEU A 135 -13.16 -8.44 -13.58
C LEU A 135 -12.54 -9.63 -14.34
N GLN A 136 -11.65 -10.37 -13.70
CA GLN A 136 -11.04 -11.58 -14.29
C GLN A 136 -12.09 -12.67 -14.59
N SER A 137 -13.07 -12.82 -13.70
CA SER A 137 -14.18 -13.76 -13.89
C SER A 137 -15.09 -13.34 -15.05
N ASP A 138 -15.43 -12.05 -15.12
CA ASP A 138 -16.25 -11.50 -16.20
C ASP A 138 -15.58 -11.61 -17.56
N VAL A 139 -14.28 -11.31 -17.66
CA VAL A 139 -13.50 -11.44 -18.89
C VAL A 139 -13.47 -12.91 -19.35
N SER A 140 -13.30 -13.85 -18.42
CA SER A 140 -13.32 -15.28 -18.74
C SER A 140 -14.69 -15.74 -19.25
N ALA A 141 -15.78 -15.29 -18.62
CA ALA A 141 -17.14 -15.57 -19.06
C ALA A 141 -17.45 -14.97 -20.44
N GLN A 142 -16.97 -13.76 -20.72
CA GLN A 142 -17.07 -13.14 -22.04
C GLN A 142 -16.28 -13.91 -23.10
N GLY A 143 -15.09 -14.42 -22.76
CA GLY A 143 -14.31 -15.28 -23.63
C GLY A 143 -15.08 -16.52 -24.09
N LEU A 144 -15.74 -17.23 -23.15
CA LEU A 144 -16.56 -18.40 -23.47
C LEU A 144 -17.76 -18.04 -24.38
N ARG A 145 -18.44 -16.94 -24.10
CA ARG A 145 -19.58 -16.48 -24.91
C ARG A 145 -19.16 -16.09 -26.33
N LEU A 146 -17.98 -15.50 -26.48
CA LEU A 146 -17.43 -15.15 -27.79
C LEU A 146 -17.11 -16.41 -28.60
N THR A 147 -16.42 -17.38 -27.99
CA THR A 147 -16.13 -18.66 -28.65
C THR A 147 -17.40 -19.39 -29.08
N GLN A 148 -18.47 -19.37 -28.27
CA GLN A 148 -19.74 -19.96 -28.67
C GLN A 148 -20.37 -19.22 -29.86
N ALA A 149 -20.37 -17.88 -29.83
CA ALA A 149 -20.91 -17.09 -30.93
C ALA A 149 -20.13 -17.29 -32.23
N GLU A 150 -18.80 -17.44 -32.15
CA GLU A 150 -17.95 -17.77 -33.30
C GLU A 150 -18.33 -19.13 -33.89
N SER A 151 -18.51 -20.15 -33.04
CA SER A 151 -18.99 -21.48 -33.47
C SER A 151 -20.37 -21.43 -34.12
N ASP A 152 -21.32 -20.72 -33.50
CA ASP A 152 -22.69 -20.58 -34.04
C ASP A 152 -22.68 -19.90 -35.42
N ILE A 153 -21.79 -18.91 -35.61
CA ILE A 153 -21.62 -18.22 -36.89
C ILE A 153 -21.02 -19.16 -37.94
N GLU A 154 -20.01 -19.96 -37.58
CA GLU A 154 -19.44 -20.97 -38.49
C GLU A 154 -20.49 -21.99 -38.94
N ASP A 155 -21.32 -22.48 -38.02
CA ASP A 155 -22.41 -23.41 -38.32
C ASP A 155 -23.44 -22.77 -39.28
N ILE A 156 -23.86 -21.53 -39.02
CA ILE A 156 -24.79 -20.80 -39.89
C ILE A 156 -24.17 -20.58 -41.28
N GLN A 157 -22.90 -20.21 -41.36
CA GLN A 157 -22.20 -19.97 -42.62
C GLN A 157 -22.05 -21.26 -43.45
N ALA A 158 -21.94 -22.42 -42.79
CA ALA A 158 -21.86 -23.71 -43.45
C ALA A 158 -23.22 -24.19 -43.98
N ASP A 159 -24.34 -23.87 -43.31
CA ASP A 159 -25.66 -24.44 -43.62
C ASP A 159 -26.59 -23.51 -44.44
N TYR A 160 -26.35 -22.21 -44.49
CA TYR A 160 -27.26 -21.29 -45.17
C TYR A 160 -27.25 -21.37 -46.71
N VAL A 161 -28.41 -21.13 -47.32
CA VAL A 161 -28.54 -20.94 -48.79
C VAL A 161 -28.29 -19.47 -49.13
N SER A 162 -27.32 -19.20 -50.01
CA SER A 162 -26.90 -17.84 -50.33
C SER A 162 -27.64 -17.30 -51.54
N LYS A 163 -28.01 -16.03 -51.49
CA LYS A 163 -28.70 -15.36 -52.61
C LYS A 163 -27.72 -14.80 -53.65
N THR A 164 -26.42 -14.84 -53.38
CA THR A 164 -25.38 -14.25 -54.24
C THR A 164 -24.44 -15.29 -54.84
N VAL A 165 -24.42 -16.51 -54.30
CA VAL A 165 -23.62 -17.62 -54.85
C VAL A 165 -24.26 -18.13 -56.13
N THR A 166 -23.45 -18.36 -57.17
CA THR A 166 -23.89 -18.88 -58.47
C THR A 166 -23.63 -20.38 -58.64
N THR A 167 -22.82 -20.99 -57.77
CA THR A 167 -22.61 -22.44 -57.74
C THR A 167 -23.88 -23.12 -57.25
N ALA A 168 -24.20 -24.31 -57.80
CA ALA A 168 -25.36 -25.08 -57.39
C ALA A 168 -25.33 -25.37 -55.87
N GLN A 169 -26.43 -25.09 -55.18
CA GLN A 169 -26.63 -25.40 -53.78
C GLN A 169 -27.60 -26.56 -53.64
N SER A 170 -27.36 -27.46 -52.69
CA SER A 170 -28.16 -28.66 -52.47
C SER A 170 -28.94 -28.55 -51.17
N LEU A 171 -30.16 -29.08 -51.17
CA LEU A 171 -30.99 -29.25 -49.99
C LEU A 171 -31.19 -30.74 -49.75
N ALA A 172 -30.91 -31.21 -48.53
CA ALA A 172 -31.22 -32.59 -48.14
C ALA A 172 -32.74 -32.80 -47.89
N SER A 173 -33.49 -31.71 -47.69
CA SER A 173 -34.92 -31.72 -47.43
C SER A 173 -35.76 -31.35 -48.66
N SER A 174 -37.07 -31.59 -48.59
CA SER A 174 -38.02 -31.04 -49.55
C SER A 174 -38.13 -29.51 -49.42
N LEU A 175 -38.56 -28.86 -50.52
CA LEU A 175 -38.74 -27.41 -50.58
C LEU A 175 -40.21 -27.07 -50.88
N GLY A 176 -40.85 -26.37 -49.96
CA GLY A 176 -42.15 -25.74 -50.17
C GLY A 176 -41.98 -24.23 -50.41
N VAL A 177 -42.77 -23.67 -51.33
CA VAL A 177 -42.81 -22.23 -51.58
C VAL A 177 -44.25 -21.74 -51.53
N ALA A 178 -44.45 -20.46 -51.19
CA ALA A 178 -45.78 -19.91 -50.96
C ALA A 178 -46.65 -19.82 -52.23
N THR A 179 -46.07 -19.46 -53.38
CA THR A 179 -46.85 -19.12 -54.58
C THR A 179 -46.35 -19.77 -55.87
N SER A 180 -45.06 -19.63 -56.19
CA SER A 180 -44.49 -20.10 -57.45
C SER A 180 -42.98 -20.21 -57.41
N PHE A 181 -42.43 -21.08 -58.25
CA PHE A 181 -41.01 -21.07 -58.60
C PHE A 181 -40.78 -20.20 -59.83
N SER A 182 -39.68 -19.45 -59.82
CA SER A 182 -39.24 -18.61 -60.93
C SER A 182 -37.75 -18.81 -61.18
N ILE A 183 -37.34 -18.70 -62.44
CA ILE A 183 -35.95 -18.71 -62.88
C ILE A 183 -35.73 -17.41 -63.65
N ASP A 184 -34.70 -16.64 -63.27
CA ASP A 184 -34.37 -15.34 -63.86
C ASP A 184 -35.57 -14.37 -63.95
N GLY A 185 -36.40 -14.37 -62.92
CA GLY A 185 -37.60 -13.53 -62.82
C GLY A 185 -38.81 -14.03 -63.62
N VAL A 186 -38.68 -15.14 -64.36
CA VAL A 186 -39.78 -15.75 -65.12
C VAL A 186 -40.39 -16.90 -64.33
N LYS A 187 -41.71 -16.88 -64.13
CA LYS A 187 -42.45 -17.96 -63.46
C LYS A 187 -42.36 -19.25 -64.28
N VAL A 188 -41.87 -20.33 -63.67
CA VAL A 188 -41.74 -21.67 -64.30
C VAL A 188 -42.67 -22.73 -63.71
N LEU A 189 -43.06 -22.60 -62.45
CA LEU A 189 -43.97 -23.54 -61.79
C LEU A 189 -44.91 -22.81 -60.82
N GLY A 190 -46.18 -23.17 -60.83
CA GLY A 190 -47.21 -22.65 -59.93
C GLY A 190 -47.91 -23.76 -59.13
N PRO A 191 -49.06 -23.45 -58.50
CA PRO A 191 -49.85 -24.46 -57.81
C PRO A 191 -50.33 -25.57 -58.77
N ARG A 192 -50.47 -26.78 -58.22
CA ARG A 192 -51.04 -27.95 -58.91
C ARG A 192 -52.40 -27.59 -59.51
N GLN A 193 -52.57 -27.84 -60.81
CA GLN A 193 -53.84 -27.61 -61.47
C GLN A 193 -54.85 -28.69 -61.06
N THR A 194 -56.08 -28.28 -60.78
CA THR A 194 -57.16 -29.17 -60.33
C THR A 194 -58.25 -29.31 -61.40
N GLY A 195 -59.10 -30.33 -61.28
CA GLY A 195 -60.22 -30.59 -62.21
C GLY A 195 -59.94 -31.57 -63.35
N TRP A 196 -58.76 -32.19 -63.41
CA TRP A 196 -58.43 -33.21 -64.41
C TRP A 196 -59.01 -34.58 -64.05
N THR A 197 -59.59 -35.28 -65.04
CA THR A 197 -59.97 -36.69 -64.93
C THR A 197 -58.84 -37.55 -65.52
N PRO A 198 -58.35 -38.61 -64.83
CA PRO A 198 -57.27 -39.45 -65.33
C PRO A 198 -57.63 -40.15 -66.65
N GLY A 199 -56.80 -39.97 -67.66
CA GLY A 199 -56.86 -40.78 -68.88
C GLY A 199 -56.62 -42.26 -68.58
N THR A 200 -57.27 -43.14 -69.34
CA THR A 200 -57.16 -44.60 -69.21
C THR A 200 -56.56 -45.23 -70.47
N GLY A 201 -55.97 -46.42 -70.31
CA GLY A 201 -55.34 -47.19 -71.40
C GLY A 201 -53.81 -47.29 -71.27
N SER A 202 -53.16 -47.84 -72.29
CA SER A 202 -51.71 -48.04 -72.30
C SER A 202 -51.00 -46.86 -73.00
N PRO A 203 -50.02 -46.21 -72.35
CA PRO A 203 -49.27 -45.11 -72.94
C PRO A 203 -48.35 -45.59 -74.07
N ASN A 204 -48.06 -44.70 -75.03
CA ASN A 204 -47.05 -44.94 -76.05
C ASN A 204 -45.74 -44.22 -75.69
N LEU A 205 -44.77 -45.01 -75.23
CA LEU A 205 -43.41 -44.54 -74.93
C LEU A 205 -42.41 -44.87 -76.05
N ALA A 206 -42.87 -45.57 -77.09
CA ALA A 206 -42.04 -45.95 -78.24
C ALA A 206 -41.91 -44.79 -79.24
N ALA A 207 -41.31 -45.08 -80.41
CA ALA A 207 -41.11 -44.12 -81.49
C ALA A 207 -42.44 -43.44 -81.90
N PHE A 208 -42.35 -42.15 -82.23
CA PHE A 208 -43.47 -41.32 -82.65
C PHE A 208 -42.98 -40.42 -83.79
N ASN A 209 -43.64 -40.50 -84.94
CA ASN A 209 -43.31 -39.67 -86.10
C ASN A 209 -44.41 -38.63 -86.30
N ALA A 210 -44.17 -37.41 -85.84
CA ALA A 210 -45.12 -36.30 -85.99
C ALA A 210 -45.30 -35.86 -87.45
N ASP A 211 -44.31 -36.13 -88.30
CA ASP A 211 -44.28 -35.73 -89.71
C ASP A 211 -44.80 -36.85 -90.64
N LEU A 212 -45.33 -37.94 -90.09
CA LEU A 212 -45.88 -39.03 -90.88
C LEU A 212 -47.06 -38.52 -91.71
N THR A 213 -46.91 -38.58 -93.02
CA THR A 213 -47.96 -38.22 -93.97
C THR A 213 -48.81 -39.44 -94.35
N PHE A 214 -50.09 -39.22 -94.65
CA PHE A 214 -51.00 -40.26 -95.11
C PHE A 214 -51.38 -40.01 -96.56
N THR A 215 -51.32 -41.05 -97.38
CA THR A 215 -51.88 -41.03 -98.74
C THR A 215 -53.41 -41.05 -98.64
N VAL A 216 -54.09 -40.19 -99.40
CA VAL A 216 -55.56 -40.15 -99.49
C VAL A 216 -55.95 -40.15 -100.96
N GLY A 217 -56.47 -41.27 -101.44
CA GLY A 217 -56.93 -41.44 -102.82
C GLY A 217 -58.35 -40.91 -103.09
N ALA A 218 -58.75 -40.89 -104.36
CA ALA A 218 -60.08 -40.43 -104.78
C ALA A 218 -61.22 -41.44 -104.52
N ALA A 219 -60.90 -42.71 -104.24
CA ALA A 219 -61.84 -43.78 -103.93
C ALA A 219 -61.57 -44.35 -102.54
N TYR A 220 -62.57 -44.99 -101.92
CA TYR A 220 -62.41 -45.60 -100.60
C TYR A 220 -61.29 -46.65 -100.59
N SER A 221 -60.32 -46.49 -99.69
CA SER A 221 -59.27 -47.45 -99.41
C SER A 221 -59.27 -47.81 -97.92
N GLN A 222 -59.57 -49.08 -97.62
CA GLN A 222 -59.53 -49.57 -96.24
C GLN A 222 -58.15 -49.42 -95.62
N ALA A 223 -57.08 -49.61 -96.40
CA ALA A 223 -55.70 -49.49 -95.93
C ALA A 223 -55.32 -48.05 -95.54
N GLU A 224 -55.78 -47.05 -96.30
CA GLU A 224 -55.55 -45.63 -95.99
C GLU A 224 -56.26 -45.24 -94.69
N VAL A 225 -57.52 -45.67 -94.52
CA VAL A 225 -58.29 -45.42 -93.28
C VAL A 225 -57.68 -46.16 -92.07
N GLN A 226 -57.21 -47.39 -92.25
CA GLN A 226 -56.54 -48.17 -91.19
C GLN A 226 -55.22 -47.54 -90.76
N ALA A 227 -54.43 -47.00 -91.69
CA ALA A 227 -53.18 -46.29 -91.37
C ALA A 227 -53.45 -45.05 -90.51
N ILE A 228 -54.43 -44.22 -90.90
CA ILE A 228 -54.86 -43.05 -90.13
C ILE A 228 -55.38 -43.46 -88.75
N ALA A 229 -56.23 -44.48 -88.67
CA ALA A 229 -56.79 -44.96 -87.40
C ALA A 229 -55.72 -45.50 -86.45
N THR A 230 -54.74 -46.25 -87.00
CA THR A 230 -53.61 -46.78 -86.23
C THR A 230 -52.78 -45.65 -85.63
N GLU A 231 -52.48 -44.62 -86.41
CA GLU A 231 -51.69 -43.47 -85.95
C GLU A 231 -52.49 -42.53 -85.03
N LEU A 232 -53.81 -42.42 -85.20
CA LEU A 232 -54.67 -41.74 -84.22
C LEU A 232 -54.62 -42.44 -82.86
N ILE A 233 -54.68 -43.78 -82.84
CA ILE A 233 -54.53 -44.57 -81.61
C ILE A 233 -53.13 -44.33 -81.02
N ALA A 234 -52.08 -44.38 -81.82
CA ALA A 234 -50.71 -44.12 -81.37
C ALA A 234 -50.55 -42.71 -80.77
N THR A 235 -51.15 -41.69 -81.40
CA THR A 235 -51.17 -40.30 -80.95
C THR A 235 -51.91 -40.14 -79.63
N ARG A 236 -53.11 -40.72 -79.48
CA ARG A 236 -53.86 -40.69 -78.22
C ARG A 236 -53.10 -41.36 -77.08
N LYS A 237 -52.43 -42.47 -77.36
CA LYS A 237 -51.55 -43.14 -76.39
C LYS A 237 -50.33 -42.28 -76.03
N ARG A 238 -49.80 -41.47 -76.95
CA ARG A 238 -48.73 -40.50 -76.66
C ARG A 238 -49.22 -39.33 -75.79
N LEU A 239 -50.42 -38.81 -76.05
CA LEU A 239 -51.06 -37.80 -75.18
C LEU A 239 -51.27 -38.34 -73.76
N LEU A 240 -51.76 -39.57 -73.63
CA LEU A 240 -51.92 -40.24 -72.34
C LEU A 240 -50.57 -40.34 -71.59
N ALA A 241 -49.48 -40.65 -72.29
CA ALA A 241 -48.15 -40.69 -71.69
C ALA A 241 -47.73 -39.31 -71.13
N LEU A 242 -47.97 -38.24 -71.87
CA LEU A 242 -47.67 -36.86 -71.43
C LEU A 242 -48.51 -36.47 -70.20
N GLU A 243 -49.80 -36.79 -70.20
CA GLU A 243 -50.69 -36.57 -69.05
C GLU A 243 -50.17 -37.30 -67.80
N GLN A 244 -49.81 -38.58 -67.93
CA GLN A 244 -49.29 -39.39 -66.84
C GLN A 244 -47.99 -38.81 -66.26
N VAL A 245 -47.09 -38.30 -67.09
CA VAL A 245 -45.86 -37.64 -66.63
C VAL A 245 -46.19 -36.38 -65.82
N MET A 246 -47.10 -35.53 -66.30
CA MET A 246 -47.51 -34.31 -65.57
C MET A 246 -48.17 -34.63 -64.22
N ARG A 247 -48.99 -35.69 -64.17
CA ARG A 247 -49.64 -36.16 -62.94
C ARG A 247 -48.65 -36.70 -61.92
N THR A 248 -47.68 -37.52 -62.36
CA THR A 248 -46.62 -38.09 -61.50
C THR A 248 -45.74 -37.00 -60.88
N HIS A 249 -45.41 -35.95 -61.63
CA HIS A 249 -44.68 -34.79 -61.09
C HIS A 249 -45.56 -33.86 -60.23
N GLY A 250 -46.86 -34.10 -60.14
CA GLY A 250 -47.77 -33.29 -59.35
C GLY A 250 -48.21 -31.97 -59.99
N LEU A 251 -47.99 -31.77 -61.30
CA LEU A 251 -48.38 -30.55 -62.02
C LEU A 251 -49.91 -30.43 -62.18
N ILE A 252 -50.58 -31.58 -62.32
CA ILE A 252 -52.04 -31.72 -62.37
C ILE A 252 -52.52 -32.74 -61.33
N ASN A 253 -53.77 -32.64 -60.88
CA ASN A 253 -54.42 -33.61 -59.99
C ASN A 253 -54.74 -34.89 -60.72
#